data_AF-A0AA38XNS8-F1
#
_entry.id   AF-A0AA38XNS8-F1
#
_cell.length_a   1.000
_cell.length_b   1.000
_cell.length_c   1.000
_cell.angle_alpha   90.00
_cell.angle_beta   90.00
_cell.angle_gamma   90.00
#
_symmetry.space_group_name_H-M   'P 1'
#
loop_
_entity.id
_entity.type
_entity.pdbx_description
1 polymer ?
#
loop_
_entity_poly.entity_id
_entity_poly.type
_entity_poly.pdbx_seq_one_letter_code
_entity_poly.pdbx_strand_id
1 'polypeptide(L)'
;MASLLNSKAKKALEMLGDQPLAWFRDTGIDMRDINLIRAERLPWMDYRQGSYLRKIYHMKVGESFETTDWTVENNETCKELVRSARGQLAGYEVAASNPIHWASATVNVNITARPGHDFNWGFLSTRPAKVRIFKGPPETCASHPWDAMILRDCTPNGGLDETIASRKWDILCMKMCEDFDFPWVVVSIKDSGPAPSPGDHDCQDTSACGCVFSH
;
A
#
# COMPACT_ATOMS: atom_id res chain seq x y z
N MET A 1 -18.92 -7.21 -14.83
CA MET A 1 -17.86 -7.53 -13.85
C MET A 1 -17.50 -6.37 -12.91
N ALA A 2 -17.36 -5.11 -13.37
CA ALA A 2 -17.06 -3.96 -12.49
C ALA A 2 -18.05 -3.73 -11.31
N SER A 3 -19.34 -4.08 -11.50
CA SER A 3 -20.38 -3.98 -10.46
C SER A 3 -20.13 -4.92 -9.25
N LEU A 4 -19.66 -6.15 -9.50
CA LEU A 4 -19.44 -7.15 -8.45
C LEU A 4 -18.21 -6.84 -7.60
N LEU A 5 -17.13 -6.33 -8.21
CA LEU A 5 -15.92 -5.92 -7.50
C LEU A 5 -16.18 -4.76 -6.55
N ASN A 6 -16.97 -3.77 -7.00
CA ASN A 6 -17.38 -2.64 -6.16
C ASN A 6 -18.25 -3.13 -4.98
N SER A 7 -19.04 -4.21 -5.15
CA SER A 7 -19.86 -4.80 -4.09
C SER A 7 -19.03 -5.57 -3.04
N LYS A 8 -18.02 -6.35 -3.46
CA LYS A 8 -17.15 -7.09 -2.54
C LYS A 8 -16.25 -6.13 -1.75
N ALA A 9 -15.65 -5.14 -2.41
CA ALA A 9 -14.75 -4.17 -1.76
C ALA A 9 -15.52 -3.34 -0.74
N LYS A 10 -16.74 -2.92 -1.10
CA LYS A 10 -17.64 -2.23 -0.19
C LYS A 10 -17.99 -3.09 1.04
N LYS A 11 -18.41 -4.35 0.85
CA LYS A 11 -18.72 -5.26 1.97
C LYS A 11 -17.53 -5.53 2.87
N ALA A 12 -16.34 -5.71 2.28
CA ALA A 12 -15.13 -5.96 3.03
C ALA A 12 -14.71 -4.72 3.85
N LEU A 13 -14.86 -3.52 3.28
CA LEU A 13 -14.63 -2.25 3.99
C LEU A 13 -15.68 -2.02 5.10
N GLU A 14 -16.95 -2.32 4.85
CA GLU A 14 -18.02 -2.27 5.86
C GLU A 14 -17.70 -3.20 7.04
N MET A 15 -17.36 -4.46 6.76
CA MET A 15 -17.02 -5.43 7.80
C MET A 15 -15.76 -5.04 8.58
N LEU A 16 -14.74 -4.50 7.90
CA LEU A 16 -13.55 -3.96 8.56
C LEU A 16 -13.88 -2.75 9.46
N GLY A 17 -14.83 -1.91 9.05
CA GLY A 17 -15.32 -0.78 9.83
C GLY A 17 -16.13 -1.17 11.06
N ASP A 18 -16.97 -2.21 10.93
CA ASP A 18 -17.85 -2.71 11.99
C ASP A 18 -17.08 -3.55 13.02
N GLN A 19 -16.10 -4.34 12.58
CA GLN A 19 -15.35 -5.28 13.41
C GLN A 19 -13.84 -5.24 13.14
N PRO A 20 -13.16 -4.09 13.36
CA PRO A 20 -11.74 -3.97 13.07
C PRO A 20 -10.88 -4.99 13.82
N LEU A 21 -11.23 -5.35 15.05
CA LEU A 21 -10.48 -6.31 15.86
C LEU A 21 -10.34 -7.70 15.20
N ALA A 22 -11.25 -8.09 14.31
CA ALA A 22 -11.18 -9.36 13.58
C ALA A 22 -9.99 -9.42 12.59
N TRP A 23 -9.53 -8.27 12.07
CA TRP A 23 -8.34 -8.15 11.22
C TRP A 23 -7.08 -7.87 12.01
N PHE A 24 -7.17 -6.88 12.90
CA PHE A 24 -6.02 -6.36 13.64
C PHE A 24 -5.52 -7.35 14.69
N ARG A 25 -6.38 -8.25 15.19
CA ARG A 25 -6.03 -9.31 16.16
C ARG A 25 -5.31 -8.72 17.39
N ASP A 26 -4.08 -9.15 17.61
CA ASP A 26 -3.17 -8.71 18.68
C ASP A 26 -2.38 -7.45 18.31
N THR A 27 -2.47 -6.99 17.06
CA THR A 27 -1.85 -5.72 16.66
C THR A 27 -2.75 -4.54 17.04
N GLY A 28 -2.15 -3.50 17.60
CA GLY A 28 -2.89 -2.29 17.99
C GLY A 28 -3.52 -1.60 16.79
N ILE A 29 -4.75 -1.13 16.93
CA ILE A 29 -5.39 -0.20 16.00
C ILE A 29 -5.30 1.20 16.60
N ASP A 30 -4.70 2.14 15.86
CA ASP A 30 -4.63 3.53 16.32
C ASP A 30 -5.70 4.41 15.65
N MET A 31 -5.82 5.65 16.12
CA MET A 31 -6.81 6.58 15.58
C MET A 31 -6.56 6.93 14.11
N ARG A 32 -5.32 6.84 13.64
CA ARG A 32 -4.95 7.09 12.24
C ARG A 32 -5.49 5.98 11.34
N ASP A 33 -5.42 4.72 11.78
CA ASP A 33 -6.05 3.58 11.09
C ASP A 33 -7.57 3.74 11.03
N ILE A 34 -8.21 4.05 12.16
CA ILE A 34 -9.67 4.25 12.23
C ILE A 34 -10.11 5.37 11.27
N ASN A 35 -9.37 6.47 11.26
CA ASN A 35 -9.63 7.61 10.40
C ASN A 35 -9.50 7.29 8.91
N LEU A 36 -8.61 6.36 8.54
CA LEU A 36 -8.44 5.88 7.17
C LEU A 36 -9.57 4.91 6.78
N ILE A 37 -9.93 3.97 7.65
CA ILE A 37 -11.03 3.02 7.42
C ILE A 37 -12.35 3.76 7.19
N ARG A 38 -12.58 4.83 7.95
CA ARG A 38 -13.79 5.67 7.87
C ARG A 38 -13.68 6.84 6.90
N ALA A 39 -12.62 6.93 6.09
CA ALA A 39 -12.44 8.07 5.21
C ALA A 39 -13.50 8.09 4.11
N GLU A 40 -13.98 9.29 3.79
CA GLU A 40 -14.86 9.48 2.64
C GLU A 40 -14.08 9.30 1.33
N ARG A 41 -14.78 8.87 0.28
CA ARG A 41 -14.17 8.70 -1.03
C ARG A 41 -13.82 10.05 -1.62
N LEU A 42 -12.57 10.21 -2.04
CA LEU A 42 -12.09 11.41 -2.71
C LEU A 42 -12.80 11.57 -4.06
N PRO A 43 -13.28 12.77 -4.39
CA PRO A 43 -14.08 12.99 -5.60
C PRO A 43 -13.26 12.76 -6.88
N TRP A 44 -11.95 13.01 -6.82
CA TRP A 44 -11.05 12.91 -7.95
C TRP A 44 -10.57 11.49 -8.26
N MET A 45 -10.70 10.55 -7.32
CA MET A 45 -10.10 9.22 -7.46
C MET A 45 -11.06 8.19 -8.04
N ASP A 46 -10.55 7.35 -8.95
CA ASP A 46 -11.23 6.13 -9.40
C ASP A 46 -10.81 4.92 -8.55
N TYR A 47 -11.72 4.46 -7.69
CA TYR A 47 -11.51 3.23 -6.89
C TYR A 47 -12.10 1.97 -7.55
N ARG A 48 -12.30 2.00 -8.87
CA ARG A 48 -12.45 0.76 -9.64
C ARG A 48 -11.07 0.13 -9.82
N GLN A 49 -10.90 -0.71 -10.84
CA GLN A 49 -9.62 -1.34 -11.17
C GLN A 49 -8.51 -0.35 -11.58
N GLY A 50 -8.78 0.95 -11.68
CA GLY A 50 -7.77 1.96 -11.96
C GLY A 50 -6.75 2.12 -10.83
N SER A 51 -7.14 1.96 -9.56
CA SER A 51 -6.24 2.22 -8.43
C SER A 51 -5.92 0.95 -7.64
N TYR A 52 -4.64 0.57 -7.61
CA TYR A 52 -4.19 -0.72 -7.07
C TYR A 52 -2.71 -0.68 -6.63
N LEU A 53 -2.36 -1.60 -5.74
CA LEU A 53 -0.97 -1.89 -5.39
C LEU A 53 -0.29 -2.54 -6.59
N ARG A 54 0.80 -1.96 -7.08
CA ARG A 54 1.41 -2.36 -8.34
C ARG A 54 2.61 -3.28 -8.14
N LYS A 55 3.61 -2.80 -7.42
CA LYS A 55 4.92 -3.47 -7.32
C LYS A 55 5.73 -3.03 -6.12
N ILE A 56 6.77 -3.79 -5.83
CA ILE A 56 7.83 -3.45 -4.87
C ILE A 56 9.11 -3.19 -5.66
N TYR A 57 9.71 -2.04 -5.43
CA TYR A 57 11.08 -1.71 -5.83
C TYR A 57 12.02 -2.08 -4.68
N HIS A 58 13.12 -2.77 -4.94
CA HIS A 58 14.01 -3.22 -3.87
C HIS A 58 15.45 -3.39 -4.33
N MET A 59 16.37 -3.26 -3.38
CA MET A 59 17.81 -3.39 -3.60
C MET A 59 18.45 -3.85 -2.29
N LYS A 60 19.12 -5.00 -2.31
CA LYS A 60 19.93 -5.45 -1.16
C LYS A 60 21.28 -4.74 -1.16
N VAL A 61 21.94 -4.67 0.00
CA VAL A 61 23.29 -4.11 0.10
C VAL A 61 24.25 -4.90 -0.80
N GLY A 62 24.90 -4.20 -1.73
CA GLY A 62 25.86 -4.80 -2.67
C GLY A 62 25.22 -5.44 -3.91
N GLU A 63 23.90 -5.36 -4.08
CA GLU A 63 23.18 -5.87 -5.25
C GLU A 63 22.62 -4.73 -6.13
N SER A 64 22.19 -5.07 -7.34
CA SER A 64 21.52 -4.13 -8.25
C SER A 64 20.06 -3.92 -7.88
N PHE A 65 19.49 -2.82 -8.36
CA PHE A 65 18.08 -2.52 -8.22
C PHE A 65 17.20 -3.54 -8.96
N GLU A 66 16.16 -4.03 -8.28
CA GLU A 66 15.19 -4.98 -8.79
C GLU A 66 13.76 -4.48 -8.59
N THR A 67 12.83 -5.04 -9.37
CA THR A 67 11.40 -4.76 -9.24
C THR A 67 10.60 -6.06 -9.26
N THR A 68 9.65 -6.19 -8.34
CA THR A 68 8.74 -7.34 -8.29
C THR A 68 7.31 -6.86 -8.36
N ASP A 69 6.61 -7.21 -9.43
CA ASP A 69 5.18 -6.92 -9.58
C ASP A 69 4.38 -7.73 -8.56
N TRP A 70 3.44 -7.05 -7.89
CA TRP A 70 2.63 -7.66 -6.84
C TRP A 70 1.41 -8.31 -7.47
N THR A 71 1.62 -9.50 -8.04
CA THR A 71 0.58 -10.31 -8.67
C THR A 71 0.03 -11.35 -7.70
N VAL A 72 -0.93 -12.17 -8.16
CA VAL A 72 -1.47 -13.29 -7.37
C VAL A 72 -0.41 -14.36 -7.17
N GLU A 73 0.35 -14.69 -8.22
CA GLU A 73 1.39 -15.71 -8.22
C GLU A 73 2.53 -15.37 -7.25
N ASN A 74 2.88 -14.09 -7.17
CA ASN A 74 3.99 -13.62 -6.34
C ASN A 74 3.54 -12.99 -5.01
N ASN A 75 2.27 -13.15 -4.63
CA ASN A 75 1.70 -12.47 -3.46
C ASN A 75 2.46 -12.79 -2.15
N GLU A 76 2.83 -14.05 -1.95
CA GLU A 76 3.56 -14.48 -0.75
C GLU A 76 5.03 -13.98 -0.78
N THR A 77 5.66 -13.97 -1.96
CA THR A 77 6.99 -13.36 -2.16
C THR A 77 6.97 -11.87 -1.81
N CYS A 78 5.96 -11.13 -2.26
CA CYS A 78 5.85 -9.70 -1.97
C CYS A 78 5.55 -9.42 -0.49
N LYS A 79 4.72 -10.24 0.17
CA LYS A 79 4.52 -10.18 1.62
C LYS A 79 5.84 -10.39 2.37
N GLU A 80 6.65 -11.33 1.93
CA GLU A 80 7.96 -11.62 2.51
C GLU A 80 8.98 -10.48 2.27
N LEU A 81 8.97 -9.85 1.10
CA LEU A 81 9.75 -8.63 0.84
C LEU A 81 9.36 -7.51 1.80
N VAL A 82 8.06 -7.27 1.99
CA VAL A 82 7.59 -6.26 2.93
C VAL A 82 8.03 -6.58 4.36
N ARG A 83 7.84 -7.83 4.79
CA ARG A 83 8.19 -8.28 6.14
C ARG A 83 9.70 -8.18 6.40
N SER A 84 10.52 -8.71 5.51
CA SER A 84 11.98 -8.67 5.64
C SER A 84 12.53 -7.23 5.62
N ALA A 85 11.83 -6.30 4.99
CA ALA A 85 12.08 -4.86 5.03
C ALA A 85 11.37 -4.11 6.19
N ARG A 86 11.05 -4.83 7.28
CA ARG A 86 10.47 -4.34 8.55
C ARG A 86 8.98 -3.95 8.51
N GLY A 87 8.25 -4.34 7.47
CA GLY A 87 6.78 -4.23 7.47
C GLY A 87 6.13 -5.25 8.41
N GLN A 88 4.90 -4.95 8.83
CA GLN A 88 4.16 -5.78 9.78
C GLN A 88 3.17 -6.69 9.07
N LEU A 89 3.18 -7.99 9.40
CA LEU A 89 2.19 -8.96 8.96
C LEU A 89 1.45 -9.49 10.19
N ALA A 90 0.12 -9.33 10.22
CA ALA A 90 -0.75 -9.75 11.31
C ALA A 90 -1.62 -10.95 10.90
N GLY A 91 -1.59 -12.02 11.69
CA GLY A 91 -2.35 -13.24 11.43
C GLY A 91 -1.79 -14.17 10.36
N TYR A 92 -0.54 -13.95 9.93
CA TYR A 92 0.19 -14.86 9.04
C TYR A 92 1.19 -15.70 9.83
N GLU A 93 1.33 -16.96 9.45
CA GLU A 93 2.43 -17.79 9.93
C GLU A 93 3.71 -17.34 9.23
N VAL A 94 4.64 -16.79 10.00
CA VAL A 94 5.92 -16.31 9.50
C VAL A 94 6.96 -17.38 9.81
N ALA A 95 7.48 -18.03 8.77
CA ALA A 95 8.67 -18.86 8.92
C ALA A 95 9.87 -17.97 9.28
N ALA A 96 10.74 -18.47 10.16
CA ALA A 96 12.01 -17.79 10.43
C ALA A 96 12.83 -17.75 9.13
N SER A 97 13.15 -16.55 8.67
CA SER A 97 14.06 -16.32 7.54
C SER A 97 15.40 -15.77 8.05
N ASN A 98 16.44 -15.92 7.24
CA ASN A 98 17.67 -15.17 7.47
C ASN A 98 17.40 -13.66 7.38
N PRO A 99 18.05 -12.84 8.23
CA PRO A 99 17.96 -11.39 8.12
C PRO A 99 18.45 -10.92 6.74
N ILE A 100 17.66 -10.08 6.08
CA ILE A 100 18.04 -9.45 4.82
C ILE A 100 18.45 -8.00 5.10
N HIS A 101 19.62 -7.61 4.61
CA HIS A 101 20.10 -6.23 4.66
C HIS A 101 19.68 -5.50 3.39
N TRP A 102 18.58 -4.76 3.50
CA TRP A 102 18.06 -3.92 2.43
C TRP A 102 18.81 -2.58 2.37
N ALA A 103 19.30 -2.21 1.19
CA ALA A 103 19.78 -0.85 0.92
C ALA A 103 18.59 0.08 0.65
N SER A 104 17.61 -0.39 -0.12
CA SER A 104 16.34 0.32 -0.30
C SER A 104 15.20 -0.66 -0.60
N ALA A 105 13.99 -0.31 -0.16
CA ALA A 105 12.77 -1.01 -0.53
C ALA A 105 11.58 -0.03 -0.48
N THR A 106 10.74 -0.07 -1.51
CA THR A 106 9.63 0.86 -1.69
C THR A 106 8.44 0.13 -2.30
N VAL A 107 7.29 0.23 -1.64
CA VAL A 107 6.00 -0.28 -2.12
C VAL A 107 5.31 0.80 -2.93
N ASN A 108 4.84 0.47 -4.14
CA ASN A 108 4.26 1.42 -5.08
C ASN A 108 2.80 1.12 -5.38
N VAL A 109 1.98 2.18 -5.39
CA VAL A 109 0.54 2.16 -5.64
C VAL A 109 0.24 3.01 -6.85
N ASN A 110 -0.49 2.45 -7.80
CA ASN A 110 -1.07 3.18 -8.92
C ASN A 110 -2.34 3.89 -8.47
N ILE A 111 -2.46 5.18 -8.80
CA ILE A 111 -3.61 6.01 -8.51
C ILE A 111 -4.14 6.54 -9.83
N THR A 112 -5.41 6.27 -10.11
CA THR A 112 -6.08 6.76 -11.31
C THR A 112 -7.12 7.81 -10.93
N ALA A 113 -7.11 8.92 -11.67
CA ALA A 113 -8.12 9.94 -11.54
C ALA A 113 -9.40 9.54 -12.28
N ARG A 114 -10.53 10.12 -11.89
CA ARG A 114 -11.75 10.05 -12.69
C ARG A 114 -11.58 10.87 -13.99
N PRO A 115 -12.33 10.55 -15.05
CA PRO A 115 -12.38 11.41 -16.23
C PRO A 115 -12.78 12.85 -15.88
N GLY A 116 -12.10 13.83 -16.46
CA GLY A 116 -12.37 15.26 -16.25
C GLY A 116 -11.50 15.96 -15.20
N HIS A 117 -10.48 15.29 -14.68
CA HIS A 117 -9.44 15.90 -13.83
C HIS A 117 -8.16 16.18 -14.61
N ASP A 118 -7.31 17.07 -14.08
CA ASP A 118 -6.09 17.58 -14.74
C ASP A 118 -4.95 16.55 -14.87
N PHE A 119 -5.12 15.36 -14.30
CA PHE A 119 -4.21 14.23 -14.46
C PHE A 119 -5.01 12.95 -14.69
N ASN A 120 -4.42 11.97 -15.37
CA ASN A 120 -5.07 10.70 -15.66
C ASN A 120 -4.69 9.61 -14.65
N TRP A 121 -3.40 9.55 -14.30
CA TRP A 121 -2.85 8.56 -13.38
C TRP A 121 -1.51 9.04 -12.83
N GLY A 122 -1.16 8.54 -11.65
CA GLY A 122 0.14 8.73 -11.05
C GLY A 122 0.44 7.68 -10.00
N PHE A 123 1.54 7.86 -9.30
CA PHE A 123 2.04 6.88 -8.34
C PHE A 123 2.24 7.49 -6.95
N LEU A 124 1.87 6.71 -5.95
CA LEU A 124 2.16 6.95 -4.54
C LEU A 124 3.05 5.81 -4.04
N SER A 125 3.96 6.10 -3.13
CA SER A 125 4.91 5.10 -2.65
C SER A 125 5.28 5.27 -1.20
N THR A 126 5.56 4.17 -0.50
CA THR A 126 6.05 4.21 0.89
C THR A 126 7.09 3.13 1.15
N ARG A 127 7.81 3.26 2.26
CA ARG A 127 8.75 2.23 2.72
C ARG A 127 7.98 1.07 3.37
N PRO A 128 8.42 -0.19 3.21
CA PRO A 128 7.79 -1.34 3.85
C PRO A 128 7.61 -1.22 5.37
N ALA A 129 8.52 -0.54 6.08
CA ALA A 129 8.38 -0.26 7.53
C ALA A 129 7.11 0.54 7.91
N LYS A 130 6.45 1.18 6.94
CA LYS A 130 5.18 1.90 7.10
C LYS A 130 3.98 1.12 6.55
N VAL A 131 4.18 -0.14 6.18
CA VAL A 131 3.16 -1.03 5.64
C VAL A 131 2.77 -2.06 6.70
N ARG A 132 1.46 -2.26 6.85
CA ARG A 132 0.87 -3.29 7.71
C ARG A 132 -0.10 -4.12 6.88
N ILE A 133 0.08 -5.43 6.88
CA ILE A 133 -0.74 -6.40 6.14
C ILE A 133 -1.48 -7.28 7.15
N PHE A 134 -2.80 -7.36 7.02
CA PHE A 134 -3.67 -8.10 7.93
C PHE A 134 -4.33 -9.23 7.17
N LYS A 135 -4.19 -10.45 7.68
CA LYS A 135 -4.95 -11.59 7.15
C LYS A 135 -6.43 -11.38 7.45
N GLY A 136 -7.30 -11.67 6.49
CA GLY A 136 -8.75 -11.62 6.70
C GLY A 136 -9.21 -12.54 7.86
N PRO A 137 -10.39 -12.29 8.46
CA PRO A 137 -10.96 -13.15 9.47
C PRO A 137 -11.21 -14.58 8.95
N PRO A 138 -11.09 -15.63 9.79
CA PRO A 138 -11.24 -17.02 9.39
C PRO A 138 -12.64 -17.37 8.86
N GLU A 139 -13.66 -16.60 9.23
CA GLU A 139 -15.03 -16.72 8.72
C GLU A 139 -15.18 -16.25 7.26
N THR A 140 -14.18 -15.56 6.72
CA THR A 140 -14.12 -15.25 5.29
C THR A 140 -13.69 -16.50 4.50
N CYS A 141 -13.98 -16.54 3.20
CA CYS A 141 -13.66 -17.69 2.35
C CYS A 141 -12.18 -18.09 2.48
N ALA A 142 -11.90 -19.30 2.96
CA ALA A 142 -10.54 -19.79 3.18
C ALA A 142 -9.68 -19.76 1.91
N SER A 143 -10.30 -19.99 0.75
CA SER A 143 -9.65 -19.91 -0.56
C SER A 143 -9.51 -18.49 -1.08
N HIS A 144 -10.28 -17.51 -0.57
CA HIS A 144 -10.29 -16.14 -1.08
C HIS A 144 -10.38 -15.13 0.09
N PRO A 145 -9.37 -15.09 0.98
CA PRO A 145 -9.42 -14.32 2.20
C PRO A 145 -9.51 -12.82 1.91
N TRP A 146 -10.24 -12.09 2.77
CA TRP A 146 -10.38 -10.64 2.65
C TRP A 146 -9.24 -9.94 3.39
N ASP A 147 -8.03 -10.10 2.87
CA ASP A 147 -6.85 -9.48 3.44
C ASP A 147 -6.91 -7.95 3.27
N ALA A 148 -6.39 -7.22 4.25
CA ALA A 148 -6.31 -5.77 4.24
C ALA A 148 -4.84 -5.32 4.33
N MET A 149 -4.53 -4.17 3.73
CA MET A 149 -3.19 -3.58 3.78
C MET A 149 -3.31 -2.08 4.00
N ILE A 150 -2.63 -1.58 5.02
CA ILE A 150 -2.49 -0.15 5.29
C ILE A 150 -1.07 0.27 4.91
N LEU A 151 -0.97 1.28 4.04
CA LEU A 151 0.27 1.94 3.66
C LEU A 151 0.24 3.36 4.20
N ARG A 152 1.18 3.70 5.10
CA ARG A 152 1.24 5.05 5.70
C ARG A 152 2.27 5.94 5.04
N ASP A 153 2.03 7.25 5.13
CA ASP A 153 2.92 8.31 4.64
C ASP A 153 3.36 8.10 3.18
N CYS A 154 2.45 7.66 2.31
CA CYS A 154 2.78 7.47 0.91
C CYS A 154 3.07 8.82 0.25
N THR A 155 4.22 8.92 -0.41
CA THR A 155 4.67 10.10 -1.12
C THR A 155 4.51 9.94 -2.63
N PRO A 156 4.07 10.99 -3.33
CA PRO A 156 4.04 11.09 -4.79
C PRO A 156 5.40 10.82 -5.43
N ASN A 157 5.43 10.00 -6.48
CA ASN A 157 6.64 9.74 -7.26
C ASN A 157 6.42 9.77 -8.78
N GLY A 158 5.34 10.40 -9.24
CA GLY A 158 5.12 10.76 -10.65
C GLY A 158 3.64 10.82 -11.05
N GLY A 159 3.30 11.65 -12.04
CA GLY A 159 1.99 11.68 -12.72
C GLY A 159 0.81 12.29 -11.95
N LEU A 160 1.02 12.78 -10.73
CA LEU A 160 -0.03 13.41 -9.92
C LEU A 160 -0.01 14.94 -10.07
N ASP A 161 -1.18 15.57 -10.00
CA ASP A 161 -1.34 17.02 -9.92
C ASP A 161 -0.63 17.61 -8.67
N GLU A 162 -0.18 18.87 -8.74
CA GLU A 162 0.59 19.53 -7.68
C GLU A 162 -0.11 19.55 -6.31
N THR A 163 -1.43 19.70 -6.30
CA THR A 163 -2.22 19.72 -5.06
C THR A 163 -2.18 18.37 -4.35
N ILE A 164 -2.02 17.29 -5.10
CA ILE A 164 -1.87 15.93 -4.59
C ILE A 164 -0.39 15.61 -4.33
N ALA A 165 0.49 16.09 -5.22
CA ALA A 165 1.93 15.88 -5.20
C ALA A 165 2.61 16.47 -3.94
N SER A 166 2.04 17.55 -3.40
CA SER A 166 2.53 18.26 -2.22
C SER A 166 2.11 17.63 -0.87
N ARG A 167 1.39 16.50 -0.89
CA ARG A 167 0.80 15.86 0.30
C ARG A 167 1.30 14.44 0.49
N LYS A 168 1.22 13.95 1.72
CA LYS A 168 1.38 12.53 2.07
C LYS A 168 0.01 11.89 2.17
N TRP A 169 -0.08 10.62 1.80
CA TRP A 169 -1.33 9.90 1.74
C TRP A 169 -1.25 8.58 2.51
N ASP A 170 -2.23 8.32 3.36
CA ASP A 170 -2.46 6.98 3.88
C ASP A 170 -3.41 6.23 2.95
N ILE A 171 -3.13 4.97 2.68
CA ILE A 171 -3.86 4.16 1.70
C ILE A 171 -4.28 2.85 2.37
N LEU A 172 -5.55 2.50 2.20
CA LEU A 172 -6.08 1.18 2.54
C LEU A 172 -6.35 0.41 1.25
N CYS A 173 -5.65 -0.71 1.09
CA CYS A 173 -5.89 -1.67 0.04
C CYS A 173 -6.59 -2.92 0.60
N MET A 174 -7.40 -3.59 -0.22
CA MET A 174 -7.96 -4.90 0.10
C MET A 174 -7.69 -5.90 -1.02
N LYS A 175 -7.42 -7.16 -0.65
CA LYS A 175 -7.25 -8.27 -1.60
C LYS A 175 -8.62 -8.66 -2.13
N MET A 176 -8.89 -8.38 -3.41
CA MET A 176 -10.26 -8.52 -3.95
C MET A 176 -10.47 -9.75 -4.84
N CYS A 177 -9.44 -10.29 -5.49
CA CYS A 177 -9.61 -11.40 -6.44
C CYS A 177 -8.27 -12.10 -6.76
N GLU A 178 -8.33 -13.36 -7.19
CA GLU A 178 -7.18 -14.21 -7.55
C GLU A 178 -6.95 -14.32 -9.07
N ASP A 179 -7.85 -13.76 -9.88
CA ASP A 179 -7.75 -13.82 -11.35
C ASP A 179 -7.23 -12.50 -11.98
N PHE A 180 -6.59 -11.64 -11.19
CA PHE A 180 -6.08 -10.35 -11.66
C PHE A 180 -4.58 -10.26 -11.54
N ASP A 181 -3.98 -9.57 -12.51
CA ASP A 181 -2.57 -9.17 -12.48
C ASP A 181 -2.25 -8.34 -11.22
N PHE A 182 -3.24 -7.64 -10.64
CA PHE A 182 -3.09 -6.81 -9.44
C PHE A 182 -4.21 -7.09 -8.41
N PRO A 183 -3.98 -7.99 -7.43
CA PRO A 183 -5.04 -8.47 -6.53
C PRO A 183 -5.46 -7.47 -5.45
N TRP A 184 -4.63 -6.46 -5.17
CA TRP A 184 -4.81 -5.48 -4.10
C TRP A 184 -5.33 -4.16 -4.65
N VAL A 185 -6.62 -3.88 -4.44
CA VAL A 185 -7.23 -2.64 -4.92
C VAL A 185 -7.28 -1.60 -3.82
N VAL A 186 -7.16 -0.33 -4.17
CA VAL A 186 -7.35 0.77 -3.21
C VAL A 186 -8.83 0.90 -2.91
N VAL A 187 -9.20 0.86 -1.62
CA VAL A 187 -10.59 1.03 -1.15
C VAL A 187 -10.79 2.32 -0.37
N SER A 188 -9.73 2.87 0.22
CA SER A 188 -9.74 4.16 0.93
C SER A 188 -8.38 4.83 0.84
N ILE A 189 -8.39 6.17 0.85
CA ILE A 189 -7.19 7.02 0.84
C ILE A 189 -7.49 8.27 1.66
N LYS A 190 -6.50 8.74 2.42
CA LYS A 190 -6.66 9.92 3.29
C LYS A 190 -5.39 10.78 3.30
N ASP A 191 -5.57 12.09 3.26
CA ASP A 191 -4.48 13.04 3.46
C ASP A 191 -3.94 12.90 4.89
N SER A 192 -2.63 12.71 5.00
CA SER A 192 -1.91 12.51 6.26
C SER A 192 -1.00 13.68 6.64
N GLY A 193 -1.05 14.76 5.88
CA GLY A 193 -0.27 15.97 6.11
C GLY A 193 0.59 16.38 4.90
N PRO A 194 1.34 17.47 5.04
CA PRO A 194 2.24 17.93 3.99
C PRO A 194 3.36 16.91 3.71
N ALA A 195 3.78 16.85 2.45
CA ALA A 195 5.04 16.21 2.08
C ALA A 195 6.21 16.91 2.80
N PRO A 196 7.31 16.19 3.11
CA PRO A 196 8.49 16.83 3.68
C PRO A 196 9.02 17.88 2.72
N SER A 197 9.54 18.99 3.25
CA SER A 197 10.29 19.97 2.46
C SER A 197 11.42 19.28 1.70
N PRO A 198 11.75 19.68 0.45
CA PRO A 198 13.00 19.25 -0.17
C PRO A 198 14.17 19.61 0.76
N GLY A 199 14.86 18.60 1.29
CA GLY A 199 15.92 18.77 2.30
C GLY A 199 15.62 18.14 3.67
N ASP A 200 14.35 17.95 4.03
CA ASP A 200 13.94 17.16 5.22
C ASP A 200 13.95 15.67 4.86
N HIS A 201 15.16 15.14 4.64
CA HIS A 201 15.35 13.74 4.30
C HIS A 201 15.58 12.89 5.55
N ASP A 202 14.61 12.05 5.86
CA ASP A 202 14.73 10.94 6.83
C ASP A 202 15.45 9.74 6.17
N CYS A 203 16.57 10.03 5.52
CA CYS A 203 17.41 9.08 4.78
C CYS A 203 18.68 8.88 5.59
N GLN A 204 18.80 7.72 6.26
CA GLN A 204 20.03 7.37 6.97
C GLN A 204 21.22 7.10 6.02
N ASP A 205 20.96 6.98 4.72
CA ASP A 205 21.99 6.80 3.69
C ASP A 205 21.58 7.50 2.39
N THR A 206 22.28 8.57 2.05
CA THR A 206 22.04 9.40 0.86
C THR A 206 22.49 8.72 -0.44
N SER A 207 23.33 7.68 -0.35
CA SER A 207 23.82 6.94 -1.51
C SER A 207 22.79 5.98 -2.10
N ALA A 208 21.88 5.47 -1.28
CA ALA A 208 20.83 4.51 -1.69
C ALA A 208 19.54 5.18 -2.21
N CYS A 209 19.38 6.50 -2.04
CA CYS A 209 18.19 7.24 -2.43
C CYS A 209 18.26 7.88 -3.82
N GLY A 210 19.38 7.77 -4.54
CA GLY A 210 19.53 8.38 -5.87
C GLY A 210 19.43 9.92 -5.85
N CYS A 211 19.64 10.55 -4.69
CA CYS A 211 19.63 12.00 -4.55
C CYS A 211 20.90 12.58 -5.19
N VAL A 212 20.77 13.14 -6.39
CA VAL A 212 21.83 13.96 -6.99
C VAL A 212 21.73 15.37 -6.41
N PHE A 213 22.66 15.76 -5.56
CA PHE A 213 22.82 17.15 -5.16
C PHE A 213 23.61 17.88 -6.25
N SER A 214 22.96 18.78 -6.98
CA SER A 214 23.68 19.76 -7.79
C SER A 214 24.37 20.74 -6.84
N HIS A 215 25.70 20.80 -6.92
CA HIS A 215 26.53 21.82 -6.25
C HIS A 215 26.20 23.23 -6.74
#